data_AF-A0AAW4QE90-F1
#
_entry.id   AF-A0AAW4QE90-F1
#
_cell.length_a   1.000
_cell.length_b   1.000
_cell.length_c   1.000
_cell.angle_alpha   90.00
_cell.angle_beta   90.00
_cell.angle_gamma   90.00
#
_symmetry.space_group_name_H-M   'P 1'
#
loop_
_entity.id
_entity.type
_entity.pdbx_description
1 polymer ?
#
loop_
_entity_poly.entity_id
_entity_poly.type
_entity_poly.pdbx_seq_one_letter_code
_entity_poly.pdbx_strand_id
1 'polypeptide(L)'
;MKTWACAKTPLWPVRYKPIPGELLSSWIVRLAHGHGMSVMPFCNLALRPAARVLTVDIDRHGPESLLTSLAFHTGTHLEVVRQATLRAYERILYPQFHMGGSLRWVISINLPRNSRFGPGLQFCPYCLKSDPIPYFRLCWRVALQTFCERHQCLLLDRCPSCGACLFIQRVDANWCHAEIDGICHCHNCDYDLRLAEAPV
;
A
#
# COMPACT_ATOMS: atom_id res chain seq x y z
N MET A 1 -6.93 -35.30 25.02
CA MET A 1 -7.06 -34.45 23.81
C MET A 1 -7.79 -33.18 24.20
N LYS A 2 -7.08 -32.05 24.37
CA LYS A 2 -7.70 -30.75 24.66
C LYS A 2 -8.01 -30.09 23.32
N THR A 3 -9.28 -30.09 22.93
CA THR A 3 -9.76 -29.40 21.74
C THR A 3 -9.83 -27.90 22.04
N TRP A 4 -8.91 -27.14 21.45
CA TRP A 4 -8.96 -25.68 21.48
C TRP A 4 -10.02 -25.23 20.48
N ALA A 5 -11.26 -25.05 20.95
CA ALA A 5 -12.30 -24.36 20.19
C ALA A 5 -12.04 -22.84 20.27
N CYS A 6 -10.97 -22.36 19.63
CA CYS A 6 -10.67 -20.94 19.58
C CYS A 6 -11.45 -20.29 18.42
N ALA A 7 -12.51 -19.56 18.78
CA ALA A 7 -13.27 -18.61 17.97
C ALA A 7 -13.98 -19.12 16.69
N LYS A 8 -15.32 -19.26 16.75
CA LYS A 8 -16.23 -19.39 15.58
C LYS A 8 -16.42 -18.08 14.79
N THR A 9 -15.43 -17.19 14.76
CA THR A 9 -15.57 -15.89 14.09
C THR A 9 -14.81 -15.90 12.77
N PRO A 10 -15.46 -15.60 11.63
CA PRO A 10 -14.79 -15.56 10.33
C PRO A 10 -13.90 -14.31 10.14
N LEU A 11 -13.84 -13.44 11.14
CA LEU A 11 -13.05 -12.22 11.16
C LEU A 11 -11.62 -12.50 11.62
N TRP A 12 -10.68 -11.73 11.10
CA TRP A 12 -9.29 -11.81 11.57
C TRP A 12 -9.14 -11.27 13.01
N PRO A 13 -8.11 -11.72 13.75
CA PRO A 13 -7.77 -11.16 15.06
C PRO A 13 -7.42 -9.67 14.97
N VAL A 14 -6.62 -9.28 13.98
CA VAL A 14 -6.27 -7.88 13.71
C VAL A 14 -7.10 -7.36 12.54
N ARG A 15 -7.80 -6.24 12.78
CA ARG A 15 -8.85 -5.71 11.90
C ARG A 15 -8.69 -4.22 11.66
N TYR A 16 -7.47 -3.78 11.39
CA TYR A 16 -7.22 -2.38 11.08
C TYR A 16 -8.11 -1.94 9.93
N LYS A 17 -8.75 -0.79 10.12
CA LYS A 17 -9.50 -0.11 9.05
C LYS A 17 -8.50 0.66 8.20
N PRO A 18 -8.77 0.84 6.89
CA PRO A 18 -7.97 1.74 6.10
C PRO A 18 -8.08 3.14 6.70
N ILE A 19 -6.95 3.84 6.80
CA ILE A 19 -6.93 5.25 7.17
C ILE A 19 -7.57 6.04 6.01
N PRO A 20 -8.35 7.10 6.26
CA PRO A 20 -8.86 7.94 5.20
C PRO A 20 -7.74 8.44 4.26
N GLY A 21 -7.89 8.16 2.97
CA GLY A 21 -6.88 8.50 1.95
C GLY A 21 -5.70 7.53 1.87
N GLU A 22 -5.72 6.39 2.55
CA GLU A 22 -4.68 5.36 2.48
C GLU A 22 -4.79 4.50 1.21
N LEU A 23 -3.64 4.18 0.61
CA LEU A 23 -3.57 3.22 -0.50
C LEU A 23 -3.88 1.79 -0.04
N LEU A 24 -4.55 1.02 -0.88
CA LEU A 24 -4.84 -0.41 -0.64
C LEU A 24 -3.56 -1.19 -0.33
N SER A 25 -2.48 -0.92 -1.06
CA SER A 25 -1.16 -1.52 -0.81
C SER A 25 -0.59 -1.18 0.56
N SER A 26 -0.69 0.09 0.99
CA SER A 26 -0.30 0.53 2.33
C SER A 26 -1.12 -0.19 3.41
N TRP A 27 -2.42 -0.26 3.21
CA TRP A 27 -3.33 -0.90 4.17
C TRP A 27 -3.05 -2.40 4.32
N ILE A 28 -2.77 -3.10 3.22
CA ILE A 28 -2.39 -4.53 3.24
C ILE A 28 -1.08 -4.75 3.99
N VAL A 29 -0.08 -3.88 3.79
CA VAL A 29 1.19 -3.96 4.52
C VAL A 29 0.95 -3.82 6.02
N ARG A 30 0.17 -2.82 6.44
CA ARG A 30 -0.17 -2.62 7.85
C ARG A 30 -0.99 -3.77 8.44
N LEU A 31 -1.88 -4.39 7.65
CA LEU A 31 -2.58 -5.59 8.09
C LEU A 31 -1.61 -6.76 8.31
N ALA A 32 -0.66 -6.98 7.39
CA ALA A 32 0.34 -8.03 7.51
C ALA A 32 1.21 -7.84 8.76
N HIS A 33 1.80 -6.64 8.90
CA HIS A 33 2.64 -6.27 10.04
C HIS A 33 1.86 -6.31 11.36
N GLY A 34 0.59 -5.89 11.36
CA GLY A 34 -0.29 -6.02 12.52
C GLY A 34 -0.50 -7.47 12.97
N HIS A 35 -0.47 -8.43 12.04
CA HIS A 35 -0.50 -9.86 12.35
C HIS A 35 0.88 -10.45 12.67
N GLY A 36 1.93 -9.64 12.74
CA GLY A 36 3.32 -10.09 12.94
C GLY A 36 3.85 -10.93 11.77
N MET A 37 3.30 -10.70 10.57
CA MET A 37 3.65 -11.44 9.36
C MET A 37 4.26 -10.51 8.32
N SER A 38 5.19 -11.04 7.52
CA SER A 38 5.57 -10.35 6.29
C SER A 38 4.44 -10.36 5.26
N VAL A 39 4.43 -9.37 4.37
CA VAL A 39 3.34 -9.12 3.40
C VAL A 39 3.01 -10.36 2.56
N MET A 40 4.03 -11.01 2.01
CA MET A 40 3.83 -12.15 1.10
C MET A 40 3.22 -13.37 1.82
N PRO A 41 3.75 -13.87 2.95
CA PRO A 41 3.11 -14.89 3.77
C PRO A 41 1.70 -14.53 4.21
N PHE A 42 1.46 -13.29 4.65
CA PHE A 42 0.13 -12.84 5.04
C PHE A 42 -0.86 -12.98 3.87
N CYS A 43 -0.55 -12.44 2.70
CA CYS A 43 -1.44 -12.54 1.55
C CYS A 43 -1.60 -13.98 1.05
N ASN A 44 -0.53 -14.79 1.11
CA ASN A 44 -0.61 -16.23 0.79
C ASN A 44 -1.48 -17.02 1.76
N LEU A 45 -1.55 -16.65 3.03
CA LEU A 45 -2.38 -17.36 4.01
C LEU A 45 -3.82 -16.85 3.98
N ALA A 46 -3.97 -15.53 3.98
CA ALA A 46 -5.21 -14.85 4.28
C ALA A 46 -6.06 -14.54 3.03
N LEU A 47 -5.46 -14.50 1.84
CA LEU A 47 -6.10 -14.00 0.62
C LEU A 47 -6.08 -14.99 -0.57
N ARG A 48 -5.82 -16.29 -0.36
CA ARG A 48 -5.79 -17.29 -1.47
C ARG A 48 -7.15 -17.40 -2.18
N PRO A 49 -7.20 -17.43 -3.54
CA PRO A 49 -6.10 -17.52 -4.52
C PRO A 49 -5.51 -16.17 -4.97
N ALA A 50 -5.96 -15.05 -4.41
CA ALA A 50 -5.57 -13.69 -4.80
C ALA A 50 -4.13 -13.30 -4.37
N ALA A 51 -3.30 -14.19 -3.85
CA ALA A 51 -1.91 -13.81 -3.50
C ALA A 51 -1.06 -13.41 -4.73
N ARG A 52 -1.43 -13.90 -5.93
CA ARG A 52 -0.77 -13.52 -7.19
C ARG A 52 -0.93 -12.04 -7.55
N VAL A 53 -1.82 -11.27 -6.92
CA VAL A 53 -1.97 -9.85 -7.28
C VAL A 53 -0.89 -8.94 -6.70
N LEU A 54 -0.08 -9.38 -5.71
CA LEU A 54 1.00 -8.52 -5.20
C LEU A 54 2.12 -8.23 -6.21
N THR A 55 2.16 -8.97 -7.33
CA THR A 55 3.08 -8.71 -8.44
C THR A 55 2.55 -7.71 -9.46
N VAL A 56 1.30 -7.26 -9.33
CA VAL A 56 0.70 -6.21 -10.16
C VAL A 56 0.43 -4.95 -9.34
N ASP A 57 0.05 -3.86 -10.00
CA ASP A 57 -0.36 -2.63 -9.34
C ASP A 57 -1.71 -2.85 -8.65
N ILE A 58 -1.71 -3.36 -7.41
CA ILE A 58 -2.93 -3.68 -6.65
C ILE A 58 -3.81 -2.48 -6.33
N ASP A 59 -3.22 -1.29 -6.21
CA ASP A 59 -3.99 -0.06 -5.98
C ASP A 59 -4.89 0.24 -7.18
N ARG A 60 -4.51 -0.24 -8.37
CA ARG A 60 -5.31 -0.19 -9.58
C ARG A 60 -6.08 -1.49 -9.85
N HIS A 61 -5.41 -2.62 -9.76
CA HIS A 61 -5.86 -3.92 -10.25
C HIS A 61 -6.34 -4.86 -9.15
N GLY A 62 -6.67 -4.35 -7.96
CA GLY A 62 -7.25 -5.16 -6.89
C GLY A 62 -8.51 -5.86 -7.39
N PRO A 63 -8.52 -7.20 -7.54
CA PRO A 63 -9.69 -7.91 -8.05
C PRO A 63 -10.82 -7.78 -7.04
N GLU A 64 -12.07 -7.74 -7.50
CA GLU A 64 -13.22 -7.60 -6.58
C GLU A 64 -13.26 -8.72 -5.53
N SER A 65 -12.74 -9.91 -5.85
CA SER A 65 -12.57 -11.00 -4.89
C SER A 65 -11.63 -10.66 -3.73
N LEU A 66 -10.51 -9.96 -4.01
CA LEU A 66 -9.59 -9.46 -2.99
C LEU A 66 -10.28 -8.41 -2.12
N LEU A 67 -10.95 -7.43 -2.74
CA LEU A 67 -11.61 -6.35 -2.00
C LEU A 67 -12.73 -6.90 -1.10
N THR A 68 -13.51 -7.85 -1.61
CA THR A 68 -14.58 -8.53 -0.86
C THR A 68 -14.02 -9.37 0.29
N SER A 69 -12.90 -10.06 0.08
CA SER A 69 -12.22 -10.83 1.13
C SER A 69 -11.70 -9.92 2.24
N LEU A 70 -11.05 -8.80 1.89
CA LEU A 70 -10.60 -7.79 2.86
C LEU A 70 -11.78 -7.20 3.63
N ALA A 71 -12.84 -6.81 2.94
CA ALA A 71 -14.07 -6.29 3.55
C ALA A 71 -14.65 -7.27 4.57
N PHE A 72 -14.79 -8.54 4.16
CA PHE A 72 -15.31 -9.61 5.00
C PHE A 72 -14.45 -9.86 6.24
N HIS A 73 -13.15 -10.14 6.08
CA HIS A 73 -12.31 -10.54 7.21
C HIS A 73 -11.98 -9.39 8.17
N THR A 74 -11.95 -8.16 7.69
CA THR A 74 -11.73 -6.99 8.55
C THR A 74 -13.06 -6.43 9.10
N GLY A 75 -14.21 -6.89 8.62
CA GLY A 75 -15.52 -6.32 8.94
C GLY A 75 -15.65 -4.87 8.45
N THR A 76 -15.04 -4.53 7.33
CA THR A 76 -15.03 -3.19 6.72
C THR A 76 -16.05 -3.14 5.61
N HIS A 77 -16.80 -2.04 5.49
CA HIS A 77 -17.74 -1.89 4.39
C HIS A 77 -17.00 -1.92 3.05
N LEU A 78 -17.52 -2.68 2.07
CA LEU A 78 -16.84 -2.88 0.79
C LEU A 78 -16.54 -1.57 0.06
N GLU A 79 -17.43 -0.58 0.18
CA GLU A 79 -17.20 0.73 -0.42
C GLU A 79 -15.97 1.43 0.17
N VAL A 80 -15.74 1.32 1.49
CA VAL A 80 -14.53 1.88 2.13
C VAL A 80 -13.27 1.19 1.60
N VAL A 81 -13.34 -0.12 1.33
CA VAL A 81 -12.22 -0.85 0.70
C VAL A 81 -11.99 -0.38 -0.73
N ARG A 82 -13.05 -0.11 -1.50
CA ARG A 82 -12.92 0.45 -2.86
C ARG A 82 -12.33 1.86 -2.86
N GLN A 83 -12.68 2.69 -1.87
CA GLN A 83 -12.12 4.02 -1.69
C GLN A 83 -10.62 4.00 -1.32
N ALA A 84 -10.06 2.86 -0.89
CA ALA A 84 -8.61 2.68 -0.73
C ALA A 84 -7.88 2.37 -2.07
N THR A 85 -8.62 2.18 -3.17
CA THR A 85 -8.06 1.96 -4.51
C THR A 85 -8.11 3.22 -5.35
N LEU A 86 -7.46 3.21 -6.50
CA LEU A 86 -7.56 4.31 -7.46
C LEU A 86 -8.99 4.53 -7.97
N ARG A 87 -9.92 3.56 -7.81
CA ARG A 87 -11.34 3.80 -8.12
C ARG A 87 -11.93 5.00 -7.37
N ALA A 88 -11.34 5.41 -6.24
CA ALA A 88 -11.70 6.62 -5.52
C ALA A 88 -11.67 7.90 -6.39
N TYR A 89 -10.87 7.92 -7.45
CA TYR A 89 -10.75 9.03 -8.38
C TYR A 89 -11.63 8.94 -9.63
N GLU A 90 -12.45 7.88 -9.75
CA GLU A 90 -13.45 7.79 -10.82
C GLU A 90 -14.44 8.95 -10.70
N ARG A 91 -14.74 9.59 -11.84
CA ARG A 91 -15.52 10.84 -11.96
C ARG A 91 -14.90 12.08 -11.29
N ILE A 92 -13.70 11.98 -10.74
CA ILE A 92 -12.93 13.11 -10.21
C ILE A 92 -11.77 13.45 -11.15
N LEU A 93 -10.84 12.51 -11.35
CA LEU A 93 -9.68 12.70 -12.24
C LEU A 93 -9.90 12.15 -13.65
N TYR A 94 -10.75 11.14 -13.78
CA TYR A 94 -11.09 10.51 -15.05
C TYR A 94 -12.58 10.12 -15.11
N PRO A 95 -13.23 10.19 -16.29
CA PRO A 95 -14.66 9.94 -16.40
C PRO A 95 -15.10 8.53 -15.98
N GLN A 96 -14.28 7.53 -16.35
CA GLN A 96 -14.57 6.12 -16.10
C GLN A 96 -13.28 5.35 -15.80
N PHE A 97 -13.33 4.52 -14.77
CA PHE A 97 -12.26 3.61 -14.40
C PHE A 97 -12.15 2.46 -15.41
N HIS A 98 -10.93 2.11 -15.79
CA HIS A 98 -10.66 0.98 -16.67
C HIS A 98 -9.33 0.30 -16.31
N MET A 99 -9.32 -1.03 -16.48
CA MET A 99 -8.20 -1.89 -16.07
C MET A 99 -7.02 -1.79 -17.05
N GLY A 100 -7.27 -1.73 -18.36
CA GLY A 100 -6.21 -1.64 -19.37
C GLY A 100 -5.62 -0.23 -19.52
N GLY A 101 -4.44 -0.11 -20.14
CA GLY A 101 -3.88 1.19 -20.54
C GLY A 101 -3.48 2.11 -19.37
N SER A 102 -3.44 3.41 -19.61
CA SER A 102 -3.10 4.43 -18.59
C SER A 102 -4.33 5.18 -18.11
N LEU A 103 -4.48 5.37 -16.80
CA LEU A 103 -5.47 6.28 -16.23
C LEU A 103 -4.94 7.70 -16.32
N ARG A 104 -5.78 8.64 -16.79
CA ARG A 104 -5.40 10.05 -16.89
C ARG A 104 -5.04 10.58 -15.50
N TRP A 105 -3.95 11.35 -15.43
CA TRP A 105 -3.45 11.99 -14.19
C TRP A 105 -3.03 11.03 -13.07
N VAL A 106 -2.84 9.75 -13.37
CA VAL A 106 -2.32 8.77 -12.42
C VAL A 106 -0.89 8.39 -12.82
N ILE A 107 0.01 8.40 -11.84
CA ILE A 107 1.37 7.92 -12.03
C ILE A 107 1.31 6.40 -12.20
N SER A 108 1.70 5.97 -13.39
CA SER A 108 1.68 4.56 -13.76
C SER A 108 2.85 3.82 -13.13
N ILE A 109 2.58 2.64 -12.57
CA ILE A 109 3.63 1.71 -12.17
C ILE A 109 3.85 0.73 -13.32
N ASN A 110 5.05 0.73 -13.91
CA ASN A 110 5.43 -0.34 -14.82
C ASN A 110 6.07 -1.49 -14.03
N LEU A 111 5.49 -2.68 -14.14
CA LEU A 111 5.93 -3.89 -13.42
C LEU A 111 6.39 -5.00 -14.39
N PRO A 112 7.39 -4.79 -15.26
CA PRO A 112 7.94 -5.90 -16.04
C PRO A 112 8.65 -6.88 -15.10
N ARG A 113 8.23 -8.16 -15.13
CA ARG A 113 8.90 -9.28 -14.44
C ARG A 113 9.17 -9.03 -12.94
N ASN A 114 8.18 -8.53 -12.19
CA ASN A 114 8.26 -8.24 -10.74
C ASN A 114 9.29 -7.18 -10.33
N SER A 115 9.84 -6.42 -11.29
CA SER A 115 10.67 -5.25 -11.04
C SER A 115 9.86 -3.99 -11.30
N ARG A 116 9.92 -3.01 -10.38
CA ARG A 116 9.26 -1.71 -10.57
C ARG A 116 10.14 -0.79 -11.40
N PHE A 117 9.66 -0.45 -12.58
CA PHE A 117 10.24 0.58 -13.43
C PHE A 117 9.39 1.85 -13.36
N GLY A 118 10.06 2.98 -13.12
CA GLY A 118 9.44 4.29 -13.03
C GLY A 118 8.95 4.66 -11.61
N PRO A 119 8.66 5.95 -11.39
CA PRO A 119 8.46 6.58 -10.08
C PRO A 119 7.07 6.31 -9.47
N GLY A 120 6.48 5.14 -9.75
CA GLY A 120 5.04 4.88 -9.66
C GLY A 120 4.37 5.06 -8.29
N LEU A 121 5.11 5.45 -7.25
CA LEU A 121 4.59 5.89 -5.96
C LEU A 121 5.52 6.97 -5.39
N GLN A 122 4.93 8.10 -5.00
CA GLN A 122 5.63 9.18 -4.32
C GLN A 122 5.43 9.12 -2.79
N PHE A 123 6.18 9.94 -2.05
CA PHE A 123 6.01 10.13 -0.62
C PHE A 123 6.55 11.46 -0.12
N CYS A 124 6.09 11.85 1.07
CA CYS A 124 6.68 12.92 1.86
C CYS A 124 7.36 12.30 3.09
N PRO A 125 8.68 12.48 3.29
CA PRO A 125 9.39 11.92 4.44
C PRO A 125 8.86 12.47 5.77
N TYR A 126 8.50 13.76 5.77
CA TYR A 126 7.96 14.44 6.95
C TYR A 126 6.56 13.94 7.32
N CYS A 127 5.72 13.54 6.36
CA CYS A 127 4.46 12.84 6.64
C CYS A 127 4.73 11.49 7.31
N LEU A 128 5.60 10.66 6.72
CA LEU A 128 5.94 9.36 7.29
C LEU A 128 6.53 9.48 8.71
N LYS A 129 7.24 10.57 9.00
CA LYS A 129 7.83 10.86 10.31
C LYS A 129 6.82 11.38 11.34
N SER A 130 5.88 12.24 10.92
CA SER A 130 4.96 12.94 11.82
C SER A 130 3.61 12.24 12.01
N ASP A 131 3.25 11.30 11.14
CA ASP A 131 2.04 10.51 11.31
C ASP A 131 2.20 9.53 12.49
N PRO A 132 1.23 9.45 13.42
CA PRO A 132 1.28 8.47 14.52
C PRO A 132 1.38 7.02 14.03
N ILE A 133 0.79 6.74 12.86
CA ILE A 133 0.90 5.47 12.15
C ILE A 133 1.27 5.82 10.71
N PRO A 134 2.50 5.52 10.26
CA PRO A 134 2.92 5.82 8.90
C PRO A 134 2.09 5.05 7.87
N TYR A 135 1.71 5.74 6.80
CA TYR A 135 0.96 5.15 5.69
C TYR A 135 1.21 5.89 4.38
N PHE A 136 1.05 5.18 3.27
CA PHE A 136 1.14 5.76 1.93
C PHE A 136 -0.23 6.20 1.42
N ARG A 137 -0.27 7.42 0.88
CA ARG A 137 -1.51 8.12 0.55
C ARG A 137 -1.91 7.92 -0.90
N LEU A 138 -3.22 7.86 -1.15
CA LEU A 138 -3.80 7.79 -2.49
C LEU A 138 -3.36 8.96 -3.38
N CYS A 139 -3.33 10.17 -2.84
CA CYS A 139 -2.92 11.36 -3.60
C CYS A 139 -1.47 11.29 -4.08
N TRP A 140 -0.60 10.50 -3.46
CA TRP A 140 0.78 10.30 -3.92
C TRP A 140 0.90 9.40 -5.16
N ARG A 141 -0.23 8.91 -5.70
CA ARG A 141 -0.33 8.28 -7.01
C ARG A 141 -0.85 9.24 -8.08
N VAL A 142 -1.21 10.48 -7.73
CA VAL A 142 -1.76 11.48 -8.66
C VAL A 142 -0.63 12.31 -9.26
N ALA A 143 -0.56 12.37 -10.59
CA ALA A 143 0.54 13.04 -11.30
C ALA A 143 0.60 14.57 -11.08
N LEU A 144 -0.53 15.17 -10.71
CA LEU A 144 -0.60 16.60 -10.36
C LEU A 144 -0.14 16.87 -8.91
N GLN A 145 -0.06 15.84 -8.07
CA GLN A 145 0.43 15.98 -6.69
C GLN A 145 1.96 15.92 -6.70
N THR A 146 2.62 17.05 -6.94
CA THR A 146 4.09 17.10 -6.98
C THR A 146 4.71 17.57 -5.65
N PHE A 147 3.92 18.17 -4.76
CA PHE A 147 4.35 18.64 -3.46
C PHE A 147 3.40 18.20 -2.34
N CYS A 148 3.92 18.18 -1.11
CA CYS A 148 3.14 17.94 0.09
C CYS A 148 2.55 19.26 0.60
N GLU A 149 1.22 19.39 0.59
CA GLU A 149 0.54 20.58 1.12
C GLU A 149 0.75 20.78 2.62
N ARG A 150 0.97 19.70 3.38
CA ARG A 150 1.18 19.79 4.84
C ARG A 150 2.57 20.30 5.20
N HIS A 151 3.60 19.86 4.49
CA HIS A 151 5.00 20.15 4.81
C HIS A 151 5.68 21.09 3.81
N GLN A 152 4.95 21.53 2.78
CA GLN A 152 5.40 22.49 1.77
C GLN A 152 6.75 22.08 1.15
N CYS A 153 6.86 20.82 0.75
CA CYS A 153 8.07 20.25 0.15
C CYS A 153 7.71 19.40 -1.08
N LEU A 154 8.65 19.23 -2.00
CA LEU A 154 8.50 18.30 -3.11
C LEU A 154 8.31 16.87 -2.60
N LEU A 155 7.44 16.11 -3.28
CA LEU A 155 7.34 14.68 -3.01
C LEU A 155 8.52 13.95 -3.66
N LEU A 156 9.08 12.99 -2.93
CA LEU A 156 10.13 12.11 -3.42
C LEU A 156 9.50 10.87 -4.05
N ASP A 157 10.14 10.30 -5.06
CA ASP A 157 9.66 9.11 -5.79
C ASP A 157 10.66 7.93 -5.78
N ARG A 158 11.81 8.15 -5.14
CA ARG A 158 12.93 7.22 -5.03
C ARG A 158 13.52 7.26 -3.64
N CYS A 159 14.17 6.17 -3.27
CA CYS A 159 15.02 6.16 -2.10
C CYS A 159 16.24 7.08 -2.34
N PRO A 160 16.55 8.04 -1.45
CA PRO A 160 17.70 8.92 -1.62
C PRO A 160 19.04 8.18 -1.46
N SER A 161 19.06 7.05 -0.76
CA SER A 161 20.30 6.27 -0.53
C SER A 161 20.68 5.41 -1.74
N CYS A 162 19.73 4.67 -2.33
CA CYS A 162 20.04 3.73 -3.40
C CYS A 162 19.38 4.04 -4.76
N GLY A 163 18.58 5.11 -4.87
CA GLY A 163 17.91 5.52 -6.11
C GLY A 163 16.77 4.62 -6.59
N ALA A 164 16.48 3.54 -5.86
CA ALA A 164 15.42 2.59 -6.22
C ALA A 164 14.03 3.24 -6.09
N CYS A 165 13.14 2.96 -7.04
CA CYS A 165 11.74 3.34 -6.95
C CYS A 165 11.07 2.64 -5.76
N LEU A 166 10.02 3.23 -5.20
CA LEU A 166 9.35 2.62 -4.06
C LEU A 166 8.53 1.37 -4.43
N PHE A 167 8.75 0.29 -3.68
CA PHE A 167 7.98 -0.95 -3.75
C PHE A 167 7.53 -1.38 -2.34
N ILE A 168 6.52 -0.71 -1.80
CA ILE A 168 6.08 -0.91 -0.41
C ILE A 168 5.54 -2.32 -0.13
N GLN A 169 5.06 -3.06 -1.12
CA GLN A 169 4.64 -4.46 -0.95
C GLN A 169 5.83 -5.43 -0.72
N ARG A 170 7.07 -4.97 -0.92
CA ARG A 170 8.29 -5.80 -0.81
C ARG A 170 9.20 -5.36 0.33
N VAL A 171 8.74 -4.50 1.24
CA VAL A 171 9.55 -3.97 2.36
C VAL A 171 10.18 -5.08 3.20
N ASP A 172 9.51 -6.23 3.35
CA ASP A 172 10.01 -7.35 4.15
C ASP A 172 10.83 -8.38 3.35
N ALA A 173 10.99 -8.19 2.03
CA ALA A 173 11.52 -9.24 1.16
C ALA A 173 12.97 -9.61 1.51
N ASN A 174 13.75 -8.64 2.00
CA ASN A 174 15.18 -8.80 2.28
C ASN A 174 15.54 -8.59 3.76
N TRP A 175 14.70 -7.89 4.53
CA TRP A 175 15.08 -7.33 5.84
C TRP A 175 14.13 -7.69 6.99
N CYS A 176 13.10 -8.52 6.75
CA CYS A 176 12.19 -9.03 7.78
C CYS A 176 11.50 -7.96 8.65
N HIS A 177 11.17 -6.80 8.08
CA HIS A 177 10.46 -5.71 8.76
C HIS A 177 8.98 -6.04 9.06
N ALA A 178 8.70 -6.95 9.99
CA ALA A 178 7.31 -7.30 10.33
C ALA A 178 6.62 -6.30 11.29
N GLU A 179 7.31 -5.22 11.67
CA GLU A 179 6.82 -4.17 12.57
C GLU A 179 5.98 -3.12 11.81
N ILE A 180 5.11 -2.39 12.53
CA ILE A 180 4.16 -1.44 11.93
C ILE A 180 4.86 -0.33 11.11
N ASP A 181 6.05 0.11 11.52
CA ASP A 181 6.82 1.13 10.81
C ASP A 181 7.76 0.55 9.74
N GLY A 182 7.73 -0.76 9.52
CA GLY A 182 8.45 -1.45 8.45
C GLY A 182 8.17 -0.89 7.06
N ILE A 183 6.96 -0.37 6.84
CA ILE A 183 6.56 0.32 5.60
C ILE A 183 7.41 1.57 5.28
N CYS A 184 8.09 2.15 6.28
CA CYS A 184 8.96 3.31 6.11
C CYS A 184 10.34 2.97 5.56
N HIS A 185 10.70 1.69 5.43
CA HIS A 185 12.03 1.29 5.00
C HIS A 185 12.09 0.99 3.50
N CYS A 186 13.22 1.33 2.88
CA CYS A 186 13.45 1.01 1.48
C CYS A 186 13.59 -0.50 1.27
N HIS A 187 12.68 -1.10 0.50
CA HIS A 187 12.73 -2.53 0.15
C HIS A 187 14.07 -3.03 -0.44
N ASN A 188 14.89 -2.13 -1.00
CA ASN A 188 16.15 -2.48 -1.66
C ASN A 188 17.37 -2.36 -0.75
N CYS A 189 17.51 -1.25 -0.01
CA CYS A 189 18.73 -0.95 0.78
C CYS A 189 18.47 -0.72 2.27
N ASP A 190 17.23 -0.90 2.72
CA ASP A 190 16.82 -0.71 4.11
C ASP A 190 16.88 0.70 4.67
N TYR A 191 17.23 1.70 3.84
CA TYR A 191 17.22 3.09 4.28
C TYR A 191 15.84 3.52 4.80
N ASP A 192 15.79 4.10 6.00
CA ASP A 192 14.58 4.68 6.59
C ASP A 192 14.18 5.95 5.85
N LEU A 193 13.09 5.89 5.10
CA LEU A 193 12.57 6.98 4.27
C LEU A 193 12.18 8.21 5.09
N ARG A 194 11.96 8.08 6.41
CA ARG A 194 11.67 9.21 7.32
C ARG A 194 12.88 10.13 7.52
N LEU A 195 14.08 9.64 7.21
CA LEU A 195 15.33 10.40 7.30
C LEU A 195 15.66 11.17 6.01
N ALA A 196 14.88 10.97 4.94
CA ALA A 196 15.11 11.68 3.69
C ALA A 196 14.82 13.18 3.83
N GLU A 197 15.64 13.99 3.17
CA GLU A 197 15.43 15.43 3.05
C GLU A 197 14.73 15.73 1.73
N ALA A 198 13.54 16.34 1.80
CA ALA A 198 12.79 16.76 0.63
C ALA A 198 13.02 18.26 0.34
N PRO A 199 13.29 18.65 -0.92
CA PRO A 199 13.42 20.06 -1.29
C PRO A 199 12.15 20.86 -0.97
N VAL A 200 12.32 22.12 -0.60
CA VAL A 200 11.25 23.11 -0.38
C VAL A 200 10.99 23.87 -1.66
#